data_AF-A0A847A707-F1
#
_entry.id   AF-A0A847A707-F1
#
_cell.length_a   1.000
_cell.length_b   1.000
_cell.length_c   1.000
_cell.angle_alpha   90.00
_cell.angle_beta   90.00
_cell.angle_gamma   90.00
#
_symmetry.space_group_name_H-M   'P 1'
#
loop_
_entity.id
_entity.type
_entity.pdbx_description
1 polymer ?
#
loop_
_entity_poly.entity_id
_entity_poly.type
_entity_poly.pdbx_seq_one_letter_code
_entity_poly.pdbx_strand_id
1 'polypeptide(L)'
;MGSSVRRVIARVLTVGVLLAIIVGAVFAYMNRQTIRDHFDAQNFNASNEIVALIDRIDLTATGERVFLASAPTLDASQNFNAQCAKVDHSEEGHVLGCYSGGRIHLFEVTDERLNGIIEVTAVHELLHAAFARLGDDQRSELADKLYALYEELAAENPVLEERMSVYAGLSRIAFANELHSVLGTEVADLPDWLEQHYSEWLNDRASIVTYFESYHAIFDELKQRASELQSLMAALREDVEHRSAVYDDEVQQFYADWENFVQRNEAFEFSDNPDEFYRLRDEFYERRDALGAEMRSLNADIERYEQMRAELLELSELNHELEQQLDSGLAPPAPAPTQEV
;
A
#
# COMPACT_ATOMS: atom_id res chain seq x y z
N MET A 1 -51.00 -17.50 63.17
CA MET A 1 -50.10 -18.11 62.16
C MET A 1 -49.95 -17.28 60.87
N GLY A 2 -50.88 -16.38 60.49
CA GLY A 2 -50.78 -15.62 59.22
C GLY A 2 -49.73 -14.49 59.15
N SER A 3 -49.22 -13.96 60.28
CA SER A 3 -48.32 -12.79 60.29
C SER A 3 -46.82 -13.13 60.18
N SER A 4 -46.41 -14.37 60.49
CA SER A 4 -45.02 -14.82 60.26
C SER A 4 -44.83 -15.26 58.80
N VAL A 5 -45.80 -15.96 58.24
CA VAL A 5 -45.80 -16.39 56.82
C VAL A 5 -45.73 -15.18 55.88
N ARG A 6 -46.55 -14.14 56.11
CA ARG A 6 -46.45 -12.88 55.34
C ARG A 6 -45.09 -12.18 55.45
N ARG A 7 -44.47 -12.20 56.64
CA ARG A 7 -43.13 -11.61 56.85
C ARG A 7 -42.03 -12.41 56.16
N VAL A 8 -42.14 -13.73 56.13
CA VAL A 8 -41.21 -14.60 55.41
C VAL A 8 -41.35 -14.40 53.90
N ILE A 9 -42.58 -14.37 53.37
CA ILE A 9 -42.85 -14.09 51.95
C ILE A 9 -42.31 -12.71 51.54
N ALA A 10 -42.59 -11.67 52.33
CA ALA A 10 -42.07 -10.32 52.06
C ALA A 10 -40.53 -10.29 52.05
N ARG A 11 -39.87 -10.95 53.00
CA ARG A 11 -38.39 -11.04 53.04
C ARG A 11 -37.82 -11.80 51.86
N VAL A 12 -38.44 -12.91 51.45
CA VAL A 12 -38.01 -13.67 50.28
C VAL A 12 -38.16 -12.84 49.01
N LEU A 13 -39.28 -12.11 48.85
CA LEU A 13 -39.48 -11.20 47.73
C LEU A 13 -38.46 -10.05 47.73
N THR A 14 -38.21 -9.40 48.87
CA THR A 14 -37.21 -8.34 48.97
C THR A 14 -35.80 -8.82 48.65
N VAL A 15 -35.41 -10.00 49.17
CA VAL A 15 -34.12 -10.62 48.86
C VAL A 15 -34.03 -10.99 47.37
N GLY A 16 -35.11 -11.52 46.79
CA GLY A 16 -35.18 -11.83 45.36
C GLY A 16 -35.03 -10.59 44.46
N VAL A 17 -35.69 -9.48 44.80
CA VAL A 17 -35.55 -8.21 44.08
C VAL A 17 -34.13 -7.64 44.21
N LEU A 18 -33.54 -7.67 45.40
CA LEU A 18 -32.15 -7.23 45.61
C LEU A 18 -31.16 -8.08 44.81
N LEU A 19 -31.35 -9.40 44.79
CA LEU A 19 -30.54 -10.31 43.96
C LEU A 19 -30.70 -10.00 42.47
N ALA A 20 -31.92 -9.75 41.99
CA ALA A 20 -32.16 -9.38 40.60
C ALA A 20 -31.49 -8.05 40.23
N ILE A 21 -31.51 -7.06 41.13
CA ILE A 21 -30.82 -5.78 40.94
C ILE A 21 -29.30 -5.99 40.89
N ILE A 22 -28.74 -6.80 41.80
CA ILE A 22 -27.30 -7.09 41.81
C ILE A 22 -26.88 -7.82 40.53
N VAL A 23 -27.62 -8.85 40.12
CA VAL A 23 -27.36 -9.59 38.88
C VAL A 23 -27.47 -8.67 37.67
N GLY A 24 -28.51 -7.83 37.62
CA GLY A 24 -28.69 -6.84 36.56
C GLY A 24 -27.56 -5.80 36.51
N ALA A 25 -27.09 -5.32 37.67
CA ALA A 25 -25.98 -4.38 37.77
C ALA A 25 -24.65 -5.01 37.33
N VAL A 26 -24.37 -6.26 37.73
CA VAL A 26 -23.18 -6.99 37.28
C VAL A 26 -23.25 -7.23 35.77
N PHE A 27 -24.39 -7.67 35.25
CA PHE A 27 -24.58 -7.86 33.81
C PHE A 27 -24.38 -6.56 33.02
N ALA A 28 -24.97 -5.45 33.48
CA ALA A 28 -24.80 -4.14 32.86
C ALA A 28 -23.36 -3.64 32.92
N TYR A 29 -22.66 -3.89 34.03
CA TYR A 29 -21.26 -3.51 34.19
C TYR A 29 -20.34 -4.33 33.27
N MET A 30 -20.60 -5.63 33.12
CA MET A 30 -19.85 -6.51 32.22
C MET A 30 -20.09 -6.19 30.74
N ASN A 31 -21.32 -5.77 30.39
CA ASN A 31 -21.70 -5.43 29.01
C ASN A 31 -21.74 -3.92 28.75
N ARG A 32 -21.09 -3.12 29.61
CA ARG A 32 -21.19 -1.66 29.56
C ARG A 32 -20.78 -1.08 28.21
N GLN A 33 -19.77 -1.67 27.58
CA GLN A 33 -19.26 -1.22 26.29
C GLN A 33 -20.29 -1.52 25.19
N THR A 34 -20.79 -2.75 25.11
CA THR A 34 -21.83 -3.14 24.14
C THR A 34 -23.10 -2.31 24.29
N ILE A 35 -23.52 -2.03 25.53
CA ILE A 35 -24.70 -1.18 25.79
C ILE A 35 -24.44 0.24 25.30
N ARG A 36 -23.26 0.80 25.62
CA ARG A 36 -22.86 2.12 25.16
C ARG A 36 -22.82 2.19 23.64
N ASP A 37 -22.15 1.24 22.98
CA ASP A 37 -22.06 1.19 21.52
C ASP A 37 -23.44 1.09 20.86
N HIS A 38 -24.38 0.35 21.46
CA HIS A 38 -25.74 0.27 20.95
C HIS A 38 -26.44 1.63 20.92
N PHE A 39 -26.32 2.42 21.99
CA PHE A 39 -26.93 3.76 22.05
C PHE A 39 -26.14 4.78 21.22
N ASP A 40 -24.81 4.72 21.23
CA ASP A 40 -23.96 5.64 20.47
C ASP A 40 -24.21 5.44 18.96
N ALA A 41 -24.29 4.19 18.48
CA ALA A 41 -24.62 3.88 17.08
C ALA A 41 -26.03 4.33 16.69
N GLN A 42 -27.04 4.08 17.54
CA GLN A 42 -28.43 4.49 17.25
C GLN A 42 -28.63 6.00 17.19
N ASN A 43 -27.83 6.76 17.95
CA ASN A 43 -27.91 8.22 17.98
C ASN A 43 -27.00 8.88 16.95
N PHE A 44 -26.18 8.11 16.22
CA PHE A 44 -25.33 8.62 15.18
C PHE A 44 -26.12 8.81 13.88
N ASN A 45 -26.02 10.00 13.30
CA ASN A 45 -26.62 10.30 11.99
C ASN A 45 -25.52 10.22 10.94
N ALA A 46 -25.43 9.08 10.24
CA ALA A 46 -24.46 8.88 9.17
C ALA A 46 -24.76 9.81 7.98
N SER A 47 -23.69 10.35 7.37
CA SER A 47 -23.80 11.03 6.08
C SER A 47 -24.04 10.01 4.96
N ASN A 48 -24.43 10.48 3.77
CA ASN A 48 -24.66 9.59 2.63
C ASN A 48 -23.38 8.85 2.21
N GLU A 49 -22.23 9.51 2.32
CA GLU A 49 -20.91 8.96 2.01
C GLU A 49 -20.56 7.83 2.98
N ILE A 50 -20.84 8.00 4.28
CA ILE A 50 -20.64 6.95 5.29
C ILE A 50 -21.60 5.77 5.07
N VAL A 51 -22.86 6.02 4.69
CA VAL A 51 -23.81 4.95 4.36
C VAL A 51 -23.32 4.14 3.16
N ALA A 52 -22.87 4.81 2.09
CA ALA A 52 -22.32 4.15 0.92
C ALA A 52 -21.04 3.35 1.25
N LEU A 53 -20.18 3.89 2.12
CA LEU A 53 -18.99 3.19 2.59
C LEU A 53 -19.34 1.90 3.36
N ILE A 54 -20.32 1.96 4.27
CA ILE A 54 -20.79 0.79 5.04
C ILE A 54 -21.31 -0.31 4.10
N ASP A 55 -22.06 0.07 3.06
CA ASP A 55 -22.54 -0.88 2.04
C ASP A 55 -21.38 -1.56 1.29
N ARG A 56 -20.27 -0.85 1.07
CA ARG A 56 -19.10 -1.36 0.33
C ARG A 56 -18.19 -2.28 1.13
N ILE A 57 -18.10 -2.09 2.45
CA ILE A 57 -17.23 -2.87 3.34
C ILE A 57 -17.92 -4.07 4.01
N ASP A 58 -19.22 -4.30 3.69
CA ASP A 58 -20.02 -5.47 4.06
C ASP A 58 -19.86 -5.93 5.52
N LEU A 59 -20.23 -5.04 6.45
CA LEU A 59 -20.10 -5.29 7.90
C LEU A 59 -21.17 -6.24 8.42
N THR A 60 -20.81 -7.02 9.44
CA THR A 60 -21.81 -7.70 10.28
C THR A 60 -22.59 -6.65 11.09
N ALA A 61 -23.72 -7.04 11.68
CA ALA A 61 -24.45 -6.17 12.61
C ALA A 61 -23.61 -5.75 13.84
N THR A 62 -22.58 -6.50 14.20
CA THR A 62 -21.63 -6.09 15.26
C THR A 62 -20.59 -5.12 14.72
N GLY A 63 -20.03 -5.38 13.54
CA GLY A 63 -19.13 -4.46 12.83
C GLY A 63 -19.77 -3.09 12.63
N GLU A 64 -20.96 -3.04 12.05
CA GLU A 64 -21.69 -1.80 11.79
C GLU A 64 -21.96 -1.03 13.09
N ARG A 65 -22.39 -1.72 14.16
CA ARG A 65 -22.60 -1.09 15.46
C ARG A 65 -21.31 -0.48 16.03
N VAL A 66 -20.19 -1.19 15.95
CA VAL A 66 -18.90 -0.68 16.45
C VAL A 66 -18.44 0.51 15.61
N PHE A 67 -18.56 0.41 14.28
CA PHE A 67 -18.20 1.47 13.35
C PHE A 67 -19.00 2.75 13.64
N LEU A 68 -20.34 2.67 13.64
CA LEU A 68 -21.23 3.80 13.91
C LEU A 68 -21.08 4.36 15.34
N ALA A 69 -20.87 3.50 16.35
CA ALA A 69 -20.59 3.94 17.71
C ALA A 69 -19.28 4.75 17.82
N SER A 70 -18.35 4.50 16.90
CA SER A 70 -17.12 5.26 16.74
C SER A 70 -17.29 6.50 15.84
N ALA A 71 -18.53 6.90 15.55
CA ALA A 71 -18.92 8.18 14.96
C ALA A 71 -18.00 8.64 13.79
N PRO A 72 -17.93 7.80 12.73
CA PRO A 72 -16.94 7.92 11.67
C PRO A 72 -17.12 9.21 10.88
N THR A 73 -16.02 9.82 10.47
CA THR A 73 -16.01 10.95 9.54
C THR A 73 -15.24 10.60 8.28
N LEU A 74 -15.71 11.08 7.13
CA LEU A 74 -14.95 11.12 5.89
C LEU A 74 -14.71 12.60 5.58
N ASP A 75 -13.48 13.05 5.74
CA ASP A 75 -13.10 14.46 5.76
C ASP A 75 -11.97 14.75 4.77
N ALA A 76 -11.97 15.96 4.21
CA ALA A 76 -10.83 16.50 3.50
C ALA A 76 -9.68 16.89 4.46
N SER A 77 -8.50 17.08 3.89
CA SER A 77 -7.19 17.28 4.54
C SER A 77 -7.20 18.08 5.85
N GLN A 78 -7.73 19.31 5.87
CA GLN A 78 -7.56 20.21 7.02
C GLN A 78 -8.26 19.72 8.29
N ASN A 79 -9.48 19.19 8.15
CA ASN A 79 -10.25 18.71 9.30
C ASN A 79 -9.68 17.38 9.78
N PHE A 80 -9.36 16.48 8.84
CA PHE A 80 -8.73 15.19 9.11
C PHE A 80 -7.41 15.35 9.88
N ASN A 81 -6.49 16.20 9.39
CA ASN A 81 -5.19 16.41 10.04
C ASN A 81 -5.33 16.94 11.47
N ALA A 82 -6.30 17.83 11.73
CA ALA A 82 -6.54 18.35 13.07
C ALA A 82 -7.06 17.26 14.03
N GLN A 83 -7.87 16.34 13.52
CA GLN A 83 -8.45 15.22 14.28
C GLN A 83 -7.39 14.14 14.58
N CYS A 84 -6.49 13.87 13.63
CA CYS A 84 -5.44 12.85 13.76
C CYS A 84 -4.08 13.39 14.28
N ALA A 85 -3.93 14.70 14.51
CA ALA A 85 -2.69 15.36 14.93
C ALA A 85 -2.01 14.81 16.21
N LYS A 86 -2.71 14.02 17.02
CA LYS A 86 -2.22 13.49 18.31
C LYS A 86 -1.93 12.00 18.29
N VAL A 87 -2.14 11.35 17.16
CA VAL A 87 -1.89 9.92 17.06
C VAL A 87 -0.41 9.75 16.71
N ASP A 88 0.28 8.97 17.55
CA ASP A 88 1.70 8.65 17.38
C ASP A 88 1.82 7.60 16.27
N HIS A 89 1.62 8.04 15.03
CA HIS A 89 1.88 7.22 13.86
C HIS A 89 3.39 7.27 13.64
N SER A 90 4.09 6.16 13.91
CA SER A 90 5.48 5.98 13.51
C SER A 90 5.64 5.82 11.99
N GLU A 91 4.60 6.14 11.23
CA GLU A 91 4.56 6.04 9.79
C GLU A 91 5.41 7.14 9.18
N GLU A 92 6.47 6.75 8.48
CA GLU A 92 7.12 7.61 7.47
C GLU A 92 6.20 7.81 6.23
N GLY A 93 4.98 7.25 6.26
CA GLY A 93 3.95 7.29 5.21
C GLY A 93 2.75 8.18 5.52
N HIS A 94 1.85 8.30 4.53
CA HIS A 94 0.67 9.14 4.60
C HIS A 94 -0.42 8.51 5.49
N VAL A 95 -0.80 9.20 6.57
CA VAL A 95 -1.91 8.78 7.44
C VAL A 95 -3.23 9.03 6.70
N LEU A 96 -3.95 7.94 6.38
CA LEU A 96 -5.24 7.98 5.68
C LEU A 96 -6.44 7.80 6.62
N GLY A 97 -6.18 7.31 7.84
CA GLY A 97 -7.19 7.07 8.85
C GLY A 97 -6.60 7.20 10.24
N CYS A 98 -7.46 7.47 11.23
CA CYS A 98 -7.07 7.24 12.62
C CYS A 98 -8.28 6.92 13.52
N TYR A 99 -8.06 5.99 14.45
CA TYR A 99 -8.93 5.72 15.58
C TYR A 99 -8.40 6.41 16.84
N SER A 100 -9.01 7.54 17.21
CA SER A 100 -8.56 8.35 18.35
C SER A 100 -9.71 8.88 19.18
N GLY A 101 -9.55 8.85 20.51
CA GLY A 101 -10.59 9.31 21.44
C GLY A 101 -11.92 8.55 21.33
N GLY A 102 -11.88 7.32 20.81
CA GLY A 102 -13.08 6.51 20.55
C GLY A 102 -13.76 6.78 19.21
N ARG A 103 -13.16 7.62 18.36
CA ARG A 103 -13.71 8.04 17.07
C ARG A 103 -12.86 7.54 15.91
N ILE A 104 -13.51 7.23 14.79
CA ILE A 104 -12.87 6.94 13.51
C ILE A 104 -12.87 8.20 12.65
N HIS A 105 -11.73 8.55 12.10
CA HIS A 105 -11.56 9.66 11.15
C HIS A 105 -10.89 9.12 9.90
N LEU A 106 -11.47 9.39 8.73
CA LEU A 106 -11.00 8.91 7.43
C LEU A 106 -10.70 10.10 6.54
N PHE A 107 -9.59 10.01 5.81
CA PHE A 107 -9.22 10.98 4.79
C PHE A 107 -9.92 10.62 3.48
N GLU A 108 -10.55 11.62 2.87
CA GLU A 108 -11.22 11.47 1.58
C GLU A 108 -10.19 11.44 0.43
N VAL A 109 -10.04 10.26 -0.18
CA VAL A 109 -9.27 10.06 -1.41
C VAL A 109 -10.23 10.02 -2.60
N THR A 110 -10.07 10.94 -3.55
CA THR A 110 -11.00 11.10 -4.69
C THR A 110 -10.49 10.53 -6.00
N ASP A 111 -9.23 10.11 -6.07
CA ASP A 111 -8.63 9.55 -7.27
C ASP A 111 -9.17 8.14 -7.55
N GLU A 112 -9.83 7.97 -8.71
CA GLU A 112 -10.46 6.70 -9.09
C GLU A 112 -9.44 5.56 -9.27
N ARG A 113 -8.16 5.87 -9.52
CA ARG A 113 -7.09 4.85 -9.59
C ARG A 113 -6.88 4.19 -8.22
N LEU A 114 -7.13 4.92 -7.13
CA LEU A 114 -6.94 4.47 -5.76
C LEU A 114 -8.24 3.95 -5.12
N ASN A 115 -9.22 3.59 -5.93
CA ASN A 115 -10.49 3.04 -5.45
C ASN A 115 -10.25 1.78 -4.61
N GLY A 116 -10.91 1.70 -3.45
CA GLY A 116 -10.70 0.64 -2.47
C GLY A 116 -9.89 1.11 -1.26
N ILE A 117 -9.12 2.20 -1.38
CA ILE A 117 -8.27 2.65 -0.28
C ILE A 117 -9.07 3.13 0.93
N ILE A 118 -10.17 3.86 0.71
CA ILE A 118 -11.04 4.32 1.81
C ILE A 118 -11.70 3.12 2.50
N GLU A 119 -12.13 2.11 1.73
CA GLU A 119 -12.71 0.88 2.26
C GLU A 119 -11.72 0.12 3.15
N VAL A 120 -10.48 -0.05 2.68
CA VAL A 120 -9.40 -0.70 3.43
C VAL A 120 -9.09 0.09 4.70
N THR A 121 -8.89 1.41 4.60
CA THR A 121 -8.64 2.27 5.76
C THR A 121 -9.81 2.24 6.76
N ALA A 122 -11.05 2.29 6.29
CA ALA A 122 -12.22 2.25 7.18
C ALA A 122 -12.29 0.96 8.00
N VAL A 123 -11.99 -0.18 7.36
CA VAL A 123 -11.91 -1.46 8.06
C VAL A 123 -10.70 -1.51 8.99
N HIS A 124 -9.55 -0.98 8.57
CA HIS A 124 -8.36 -0.88 9.43
C HIS A 124 -8.67 -0.13 10.73
N GLU A 125 -9.31 1.04 10.63
CA GLU A 125 -9.71 1.83 11.80
C GLU A 125 -10.84 1.17 12.62
N LEU A 126 -11.75 0.45 11.96
CA LEU A 126 -12.75 -0.38 12.65
C LEU A 126 -12.08 -1.47 13.51
N LEU A 127 -11.00 -2.09 13.01
CA LEU A 127 -10.28 -3.14 13.73
C LEU A 127 -9.54 -2.59 14.94
N HIS A 128 -8.97 -1.38 14.86
CA HIS A 128 -8.48 -0.67 16.06
C HIS A 128 -9.61 -0.38 17.06
N ALA A 129 -10.77 0.06 16.55
CA ALA A 129 -11.93 0.31 17.38
C ALA A 129 -12.42 -0.97 18.08
N ALA A 130 -12.36 -2.11 17.41
CA ALA A 130 -12.66 -3.42 17.95
C ALA A 130 -11.63 -3.87 19.01
N PHE A 131 -10.34 -3.75 18.69
CA PHE A 131 -9.24 -4.11 19.59
C PHE A 131 -9.27 -3.28 20.90
N ALA A 132 -9.59 -1.99 20.80
CA ALA A 132 -9.74 -1.11 21.95
C ALA A 132 -10.90 -1.52 22.89
N ARG A 133 -11.91 -2.23 22.37
CA ARG A 133 -13.07 -2.72 23.14
C ARG A 133 -12.82 -4.05 23.85
N LEU A 134 -11.73 -4.75 23.52
CA LEU A 134 -11.30 -5.95 24.23
C LEU A 134 -10.85 -5.61 25.66
N GLY A 135 -11.06 -6.55 26.59
CA GLY A 135 -10.48 -6.45 27.93
C GLY A 135 -8.95 -6.62 27.90
N ASP A 136 -8.26 -6.17 28.95
CA ASP A 136 -6.79 -6.24 29.02
C ASP A 136 -6.25 -7.66 28.85
N ASP A 137 -6.87 -8.64 29.51
CA ASP A 137 -6.49 -10.05 29.40
C ASP A 137 -6.69 -10.59 27.97
N GLN A 138 -7.81 -10.21 27.33
CA GLN A 138 -8.12 -10.61 25.95
C GLN A 138 -7.13 -9.99 24.96
N ARG A 139 -6.77 -8.71 25.15
CA ARG A 139 -5.73 -8.05 24.33
C ARG A 139 -4.38 -8.73 24.48
N SER A 140 -3.99 -9.08 25.70
CA SER A 140 -2.71 -9.77 25.93
C SER A 140 -2.69 -11.14 25.25
N GLU A 141 -3.75 -11.92 25.39
CA GLU A 141 -3.84 -13.25 24.76
C GLU A 141 -3.85 -13.16 23.23
N LEU A 142 -4.61 -12.20 22.67
CA LEU A 142 -4.64 -11.97 21.23
C LEU A 142 -3.27 -11.50 20.73
N ALA A 143 -2.61 -10.58 21.45
CA ALA A 143 -1.26 -10.14 21.10
C ALA A 143 -0.27 -11.30 21.09
N ASP A 144 -0.30 -12.20 22.07
CA ASP A 144 0.56 -13.40 22.09
C ASP A 144 0.39 -14.24 20.81
N LYS A 145 -0.86 -14.49 20.40
CA LYS A 145 -1.18 -15.26 19.19
C LYS A 145 -0.75 -14.54 17.91
N LEU A 146 -0.99 -13.24 17.82
CA LEU A 146 -0.63 -12.43 16.66
C LEU A 146 0.89 -12.35 16.48
N TYR A 147 1.67 -12.19 17.56
CA TYR A 147 3.12 -12.20 17.48
C TYR A 147 3.69 -13.52 16.97
N ALA A 148 3.20 -14.63 17.51
CA ALA A 148 3.62 -15.95 17.06
C ALA A 148 3.32 -16.15 15.57
N LEU A 149 2.12 -15.74 15.13
CA LEU A 149 1.75 -15.78 13.71
C LEU A 149 2.65 -14.87 12.85
N TYR A 150 2.96 -13.66 13.31
CA TYR A 150 3.84 -12.75 12.58
C TYR A 150 5.26 -13.29 12.44
N GLU A 151 5.82 -13.92 13.48
CA GLU A 151 7.14 -14.56 13.38
C GLU A 151 7.17 -15.67 12.30
N GLU A 152 6.08 -16.42 12.16
CA GLU A 152 5.93 -17.43 11.11
C GLU A 152 5.78 -16.80 9.72
N LEU A 153 4.85 -15.84 9.57
CA LEU A 153 4.55 -15.21 8.28
C LEU A 153 5.71 -14.35 7.75
N ALA A 154 6.36 -13.56 8.61
CA ALA A 154 7.46 -12.67 8.20
C ALA A 154 8.67 -13.45 7.69
N ALA A 155 8.90 -14.67 8.18
CA ALA A 155 9.98 -15.53 7.70
C ALA A 155 9.80 -15.97 6.23
N GLU A 156 8.55 -16.03 5.76
CA GLU A 156 8.20 -16.45 4.40
C GLU A 156 7.75 -15.27 3.51
N ASN A 157 7.45 -14.12 4.10
CA ASN A 157 6.97 -12.92 3.42
C ASN A 157 7.77 -11.66 3.82
N PRO A 158 8.85 -11.34 3.07
CA PRO A 158 9.65 -10.13 3.30
C PRO A 158 8.87 -8.82 3.14
N VAL A 159 7.78 -8.82 2.35
CA VAL A 159 6.94 -7.64 2.16
C VAL A 159 6.18 -7.32 3.45
N LEU A 160 5.67 -8.33 4.15
CA LEU A 160 5.04 -8.15 5.46
C LEU A 160 6.04 -7.70 6.52
N GLU A 161 7.26 -8.23 6.50
CA GLU A 161 8.34 -7.79 7.41
C GLU A 161 8.67 -6.30 7.19
N GLU A 162 8.84 -5.89 5.93
CA GLU A 162 9.08 -4.50 5.55
C GLU A 162 7.90 -3.61 5.97
N ARG A 163 6.66 -4.03 5.66
CA ARG A 163 5.42 -3.31 6.01
C ARG A 163 5.27 -3.06 7.51
N MET A 164 5.66 -4.01 8.35
CA MET A 164 5.56 -3.91 9.81
C MET A 164 6.78 -3.26 10.47
N SER A 165 7.88 -3.04 9.73
CA SER A 165 9.13 -2.50 10.27
C SER A 165 8.99 -1.10 10.89
N VAL A 166 8.10 -0.27 10.34
CA VAL A 166 7.82 1.09 10.84
C VAL A 166 7.23 1.08 12.26
N TYR A 167 6.63 -0.03 12.69
CA TYR A 167 6.04 -0.19 14.02
C TYR A 167 6.99 -0.88 15.01
N ALA A 168 8.22 -1.24 14.62
CA ALA A 168 9.14 -2.00 15.46
C ALA A 168 9.52 -1.30 16.78
N GLY A 169 9.35 0.03 16.86
CA GLY A 169 9.56 0.82 18.08
C GLY A 169 8.39 0.84 19.06
N LEU A 170 7.21 0.32 18.67
CA LEU A 170 6.01 0.35 19.50
C LEU A 170 6.07 -0.62 20.68
N SER A 171 5.24 -0.36 21.69
CA SER A 171 5.01 -1.36 22.74
C SER A 171 4.39 -2.63 22.16
N ARG A 172 4.57 -3.76 22.82
CA ARG A 172 4.05 -5.05 22.35
C ARG A 172 2.55 -5.03 22.03
N ILE A 173 1.74 -4.45 22.91
CA ILE A 173 0.29 -4.36 22.67
C ILE A 173 -0.04 -3.41 21.52
N ALA A 174 0.71 -2.31 21.37
CA ALA A 174 0.50 -1.38 20.27
C ALA A 174 0.91 -1.99 18.92
N PHE A 175 2.06 -2.66 18.81
CA PHE A 175 2.42 -3.40 17.61
C PHE A 175 1.41 -4.49 17.27
N ALA A 176 0.91 -5.23 18.27
CA ALA A 176 -0.13 -6.24 18.04
C ALA A 176 -1.47 -5.63 17.57
N ASN A 177 -1.80 -4.41 18.01
CA ASN A 177 -2.96 -3.67 17.52
C ASN A 177 -2.80 -3.28 16.05
N GLU A 178 -1.62 -2.78 15.64
CA GLU A 178 -1.32 -2.50 14.23
C GLU A 178 -1.34 -3.76 13.39
N LEU A 179 -0.65 -4.81 13.85
CA LEU A 179 -0.63 -6.11 13.18
C LEU A 179 -2.04 -6.70 13.04
N HIS A 180 -2.91 -6.54 14.04
CA HIS A 180 -4.30 -6.98 13.98
C HIS A 180 -5.06 -6.27 12.85
N SER A 181 -4.87 -4.97 12.66
CA SER A 181 -5.52 -4.23 11.58
C SER A 181 -4.91 -4.56 10.20
N VAL A 182 -3.57 -4.65 10.10
CA VAL A 182 -2.84 -5.02 8.88
C VAL A 182 -3.22 -6.42 8.41
N LEU A 183 -3.15 -7.44 9.27
CA LEU A 183 -3.53 -8.80 8.87
C LEU A 183 -5.00 -8.87 8.44
N GLY A 184 -5.88 -8.10 9.08
CA GLY A 184 -7.30 -8.08 8.76
C GLY A 184 -7.63 -7.49 7.40
N THR A 185 -6.75 -6.65 6.84
CA THR A 185 -7.04 -5.84 5.65
C THR A 185 -6.09 -6.06 4.49
N GLU A 186 -4.85 -6.49 4.73
CA GLU A 186 -3.78 -6.53 3.72
C GLU A 186 -3.29 -7.95 3.40
N VAL A 187 -3.60 -8.95 4.24
CA VAL A 187 -3.10 -10.33 4.08
C VAL A 187 -4.22 -11.29 3.68
N ALA A 188 -4.09 -11.94 2.52
CA ALA A 188 -5.10 -12.84 1.97
C ALA A 188 -5.26 -14.14 2.77
N ASP A 189 -4.18 -14.88 2.99
CA ASP A 189 -4.24 -16.19 3.63
C ASP A 189 -3.94 -16.09 5.13
N LEU A 190 -4.94 -16.38 5.97
CA LEU A 190 -4.83 -16.39 7.42
C LEU A 190 -5.26 -17.75 8.01
N PRO A 191 -4.77 -18.11 9.20
CA PRO A 191 -5.25 -19.30 9.89
C PRO A 191 -6.71 -19.16 10.32
N ASP A 192 -7.46 -20.28 10.31
CA ASP A 192 -8.90 -20.34 10.62
C ASP A 192 -9.32 -19.57 11.88
N TRP A 193 -8.49 -19.60 12.94
CA TRP A 193 -8.82 -18.93 14.20
C TRP A 193 -8.90 -17.41 14.05
N LEU A 194 -8.08 -16.83 13.16
CA LEU A 194 -8.01 -15.39 12.93
C LEU A 194 -9.08 -14.96 11.93
N GLU A 195 -9.40 -15.80 10.94
CA GLU A 195 -10.60 -15.61 10.09
C GLU A 195 -11.89 -15.60 10.94
N GLN A 196 -12.00 -16.57 11.86
CA GLN A 196 -13.13 -16.62 12.79
C GLN A 196 -13.20 -15.35 13.66
N HIS A 197 -12.06 -14.84 14.11
CA HIS A 197 -11.99 -13.59 14.86
C HIS A 197 -12.50 -12.39 14.03
N TYR A 198 -12.06 -12.23 12.78
CA TYR A 198 -12.54 -11.13 11.93
C TYR A 198 -14.01 -11.25 11.52
N SER A 199 -14.56 -12.48 11.45
CA SER A 199 -15.97 -12.72 11.14
C SER A 199 -16.94 -12.13 12.16
N GLU A 200 -16.46 -11.64 13.30
CA GLU A 200 -17.27 -10.87 14.24
C GLU A 200 -17.68 -9.50 13.67
N TRP A 201 -16.88 -8.90 12.78
CA TRP A 201 -17.11 -7.56 12.25
C TRP A 201 -17.33 -7.53 10.73
N LEU A 202 -16.79 -8.48 9.98
CA LEU A 202 -16.83 -8.51 8.51
C LEU A 202 -17.63 -9.72 8.02
N ASN A 203 -18.56 -9.53 7.08
CA ASN A 203 -19.23 -10.64 6.41
C ASN A 203 -18.32 -11.28 5.34
N ASP A 204 -17.54 -10.45 4.64
CA ASP A 204 -16.60 -10.86 3.60
C ASP A 204 -15.26 -10.11 3.72
N ARG A 205 -14.33 -10.65 4.50
CA ARG A 205 -12.98 -10.09 4.65
C ARG A 205 -12.18 -10.14 3.35
N ALA A 206 -12.40 -11.16 2.51
CA ALA A 206 -11.66 -11.33 1.27
C ALA A 206 -11.93 -10.18 0.28
N SER A 207 -13.14 -9.60 0.31
CA SER A 207 -13.45 -8.39 -0.45
C SER A 207 -12.57 -7.20 -0.06
N ILE A 208 -12.24 -7.06 1.23
CA ILE A 208 -11.38 -5.98 1.75
C ILE A 208 -9.94 -6.17 1.27
N VAL A 209 -9.42 -7.40 1.36
CA VAL A 209 -8.10 -7.73 0.81
C VAL A 209 -8.05 -7.49 -0.70
N THR A 210 -9.13 -7.80 -1.43
CA THR A 210 -9.19 -7.52 -2.88
C THR A 210 -9.10 -6.03 -3.18
N TYR A 211 -9.72 -5.16 -2.37
CA TYR A 211 -9.54 -3.72 -2.49
C TYR A 211 -8.08 -3.31 -2.27
N PHE A 212 -7.43 -3.85 -1.24
CA PHE A 212 -6.02 -3.61 -0.96
C PHE A 212 -5.13 -4.02 -2.15
N GLU A 213 -5.24 -5.27 -2.59
CA GLU A 213 -4.47 -5.80 -3.72
C GLU A 213 -4.66 -4.95 -4.99
N SER A 214 -5.88 -4.48 -5.24
CA SER A 214 -6.20 -3.70 -6.44
C SER A 214 -5.46 -2.36 -6.50
N TYR A 215 -5.51 -1.55 -5.45
CA TYR A 215 -4.82 -0.25 -5.49
C TYR A 215 -3.32 -0.42 -5.25
N HIS A 216 -2.90 -1.41 -4.46
CA HIS A 216 -1.49 -1.66 -4.16
C HIS A 216 -0.73 -2.14 -5.41
N ALA A 217 -1.37 -2.95 -6.25
CA ALA A 217 -0.81 -3.41 -7.53
C ALA A 217 -0.36 -2.25 -8.44
N ILE A 218 -1.00 -1.09 -8.36
CA ILE A 218 -0.60 0.09 -9.14
C ILE A 218 0.80 0.55 -8.73
N PHE A 219 1.07 0.67 -7.43
CA PHE A 219 2.38 1.08 -6.93
C PHE A 219 3.44 0.01 -7.19
N ASP A 220 3.08 -1.27 -7.05
CA ASP A 220 3.96 -2.39 -7.36
C ASP A 220 4.35 -2.42 -8.85
N GLU A 221 3.39 -2.23 -9.75
CA GLU A 221 3.63 -2.16 -11.20
C GLU A 221 4.55 -0.98 -11.55
N LEU A 222 4.35 0.19 -10.95
CA LEU A 222 5.22 1.35 -11.15
C LEU A 222 6.65 1.07 -10.67
N LYS A 223 6.81 0.50 -9.48
CA LYS A 223 8.12 0.13 -8.89
C LYS A 223 8.82 -0.93 -9.74
N GLN A 224 8.10 -1.98 -10.15
CA GLN A 224 8.63 -3.03 -11.00
C GLN A 224 9.09 -2.47 -12.35
N ARG A 225 8.26 -1.67 -13.02
CA ARG A 225 8.59 -1.10 -14.32
C ARG A 225 9.79 -0.16 -14.24
N ALA A 226 9.87 0.66 -13.20
CA ALA A 226 11.02 1.53 -12.96
C ALA A 226 12.32 0.72 -12.77
N SER A 227 12.28 -0.35 -11.97
CA SER A 227 13.42 -1.25 -11.74
C SER A 227 13.87 -1.96 -13.04
N GLU A 228 12.92 -2.45 -13.83
CA GLU A 228 13.19 -3.07 -15.13
C GLU A 228 13.86 -2.09 -16.10
N LEU A 229 13.33 -0.87 -16.22
CA LEU A 229 13.93 0.17 -17.06
C LEU A 229 15.35 0.53 -16.61
N GLN A 230 15.58 0.70 -15.31
CA GLN A 230 16.92 0.98 -14.78
C GLN A 230 17.91 -0.14 -15.11
N SER A 231 17.50 -1.40 -14.98
CA SER A 231 18.33 -2.56 -15.33
C SER A 231 18.65 -2.59 -16.84
N LEU A 232 17.63 -2.40 -17.70
CA LEU A 232 17.80 -2.36 -19.15
C LEU A 232 18.70 -1.21 -19.60
N MET A 233 18.51 -0.01 -19.02
CA MET A 233 19.34 1.15 -19.29
C MET A 233 20.80 0.93 -18.87
N ALA A 234 21.04 0.30 -17.72
CA ALA A 234 22.39 -0.01 -17.26
C ALA A 234 23.10 -0.97 -18.21
N ALA A 235 22.43 -2.05 -18.61
CA ALA A 235 22.97 -3.04 -19.56
C ALA A 235 23.21 -2.42 -20.95
N LEU A 236 22.27 -1.63 -21.47
CA LEU A 236 22.40 -0.98 -22.78
C LEU A 236 23.55 0.04 -22.79
N ARG A 237 23.74 0.78 -21.70
CA ARG A 237 24.86 1.71 -21.56
C ARG A 237 26.20 0.99 -21.62
N GLU A 238 26.36 -0.13 -20.90
CA GLU A 238 27.59 -0.93 -20.92
C GLU A 238 27.88 -1.48 -22.32
N ASP A 239 26.85 -2.00 -23.02
CA ASP A 239 26.98 -2.50 -24.40
C ASP A 239 27.39 -1.39 -25.39
N VAL A 240 26.71 -0.23 -25.33
CA VAL A 240 27.02 0.92 -26.19
C VAL A 240 28.43 1.46 -25.91
N GLU A 241 28.85 1.57 -24.64
CA GLU A 241 30.20 1.98 -24.26
C GLU A 241 31.26 1.03 -24.84
N HIS A 242 31.04 -0.28 -24.73
CA HIS A 242 31.95 -1.28 -25.27
C HIS A 242 32.04 -1.23 -26.80
N ARG A 243 30.88 -1.25 -27.48
CA ARG A 243 30.83 -1.22 -28.95
C ARG A 243 31.32 0.09 -29.54
N SER A 244 31.12 1.22 -28.86
CA SER A 244 31.66 2.51 -29.30
C SER A 244 33.20 2.51 -29.27
N ALA A 245 33.81 1.92 -28.24
CA ALA A 245 35.27 1.79 -28.16
C ALA A 245 35.81 0.88 -29.28
N VAL A 246 35.16 -0.26 -29.54
CA VAL A 246 35.50 -1.15 -30.66
C VAL A 246 35.36 -0.43 -32.00
N TYR A 247 34.26 0.29 -32.20
CA TYR A 247 34.02 1.08 -33.42
C TYR A 247 35.12 2.14 -33.63
N ASP A 248 35.50 2.87 -32.58
CA ASP A 248 36.56 3.89 -32.66
C ASP A 248 37.91 3.26 -33.06
N ASP A 249 38.26 2.11 -32.48
CA ASP A 249 39.47 1.35 -32.84
C ASP A 249 39.41 0.84 -34.29
N GLU A 250 38.27 0.31 -34.73
CA GLU A 250 38.07 -0.17 -36.11
C GLU A 250 38.13 0.97 -37.14
N VAL A 251 37.60 2.15 -36.81
CA VAL A 251 37.70 3.36 -37.63
C VAL A 251 39.15 3.81 -37.75
N GLN A 252 39.92 3.83 -36.65
CA GLN A 252 41.33 4.18 -36.69
C GLN A 252 42.13 3.20 -37.55
N GLN A 253 41.89 1.90 -37.38
CA GLN A 253 42.54 0.86 -38.18
C GLN A 253 42.15 0.97 -39.66
N PHE A 254 40.88 1.24 -39.96
CA PHE A 254 40.42 1.47 -41.33
C PHE A 254 41.18 2.61 -42.01
N TYR A 255 41.37 3.75 -41.34
CA TYR A 255 42.11 4.87 -41.92
C TYR A 255 43.60 4.55 -42.11
N ALA A 256 44.23 3.87 -41.17
CA ALA A 256 45.63 3.46 -41.29
C ALA A 256 45.85 2.48 -42.47
N ASP A 257 44.96 1.49 -42.60
CA ASP A 257 45.01 0.52 -43.71
C ASP A 257 44.74 1.21 -45.06
N TRP A 258 43.78 2.14 -45.09
CA TRP A 258 43.46 2.91 -46.28
C TRP A 258 44.62 3.78 -46.74
N GLU A 259 45.31 4.46 -45.82
CA GLU A 259 46.49 5.24 -46.13
C GLU A 259 47.61 4.36 -46.70
N ASN A 260 47.85 3.18 -46.11
CA ASN A 260 48.81 2.23 -46.64
C ASN A 260 48.44 1.76 -48.06
N PHE A 261 47.17 1.43 -48.30
CA PHE A 261 46.68 1.04 -49.61
C PHE A 261 46.90 2.15 -50.67
N VAL A 262 46.61 3.40 -50.31
CA VAL A 262 46.85 4.57 -51.18
C VAL A 262 48.34 4.72 -51.49
N GLN A 263 49.22 4.64 -50.48
CA GLN A 263 50.67 4.74 -50.66
C GLN A 263 51.22 3.64 -51.60
N ARG A 264 50.79 2.39 -51.41
CA ARG A 264 51.18 1.26 -52.29
C ARG A 264 50.71 1.47 -53.73
N ASN A 265 49.51 2.01 -53.90
CA ASN A 265 48.98 2.34 -55.22
C ASN A 265 49.76 3.48 -55.90
N GLU A 266 50.12 4.53 -55.17
CA GLU A 266 50.96 5.63 -55.68
C GLU A 266 52.39 5.17 -56.03
N ALA A 267 52.91 4.16 -55.33
CA ALA A 267 54.18 3.51 -55.64
C ALA A 267 54.10 2.53 -56.83
N PHE A 268 52.95 2.45 -57.51
CA PHE A 268 52.70 1.56 -58.65
C PHE A 268 52.80 0.05 -58.34
N GLU A 269 52.72 -0.36 -57.06
CA GLU A 269 52.89 -1.76 -56.64
C GLU A 269 51.86 -2.73 -57.26
N PHE A 270 50.67 -2.24 -57.59
CA PHE A 270 49.61 -3.06 -58.18
C PHE A 270 49.66 -3.16 -59.71
N SER A 271 50.64 -2.53 -60.38
CA SER A 271 50.69 -2.44 -61.85
C SER A 271 50.78 -3.81 -62.53
N ASP A 272 51.48 -4.75 -61.90
CA ASP A 272 51.65 -6.11 -62.42
C ASP A 272 50.56 -7.08 -61.91
N ASN A 273 49.72 -6.65 -60.97
CA ASN A 273 48.63 -7.45 -60.40
C ASN A 273 47.34 -6.63 -60.13
N PRO A 274 46.61 -6.20 -61.18
CA PRO A 274 45.40 -5.40 -61.01
C PRO A 274 44.27 -6.09 -60.22
N ASP A 275 44.22 -7.43 -60.26
CA ASP A 275 43.20 -8.20 -59.54
C ASP A 275 43.33 -8.04 -58.02
N GLU A 276 44.56 -7.93 -57.50
CA GLU A 276 44.80 -7.67 -56.08
C GLU A 276 44.31 -6.28 -55.66
N PHE A 277 44.50 -5.26 -56.51
CA PHE A 277 43.98 -3.92 -56.26
C PHE A 277 42.45 -3.94 -56.13
N TYR A 278 41.75 -4.58 -57.07
CA TYR A 278 40.29 -4.63 -57.05
C TYR A 278 39.76 -5.39 -55.85
N ARG A 279 40.39 -6.53 -55.49
CA ARG A 279 40.04 -7.28 -54.28
C ARG A 279 40.16 -6.43 -53.02
N LEU A 280 41.31 -5.77 -52.81
CA LEU A 280 41.54 -4.93 -51.63
C LEU A 280 40.58 -3.73 -51.59
N ARG A 281 40.30 -3.09 -52.73
CA ARG A 281 39.31 -2.01 -52.83
C ARG A 281 37.92 -2.50 -52.39
N ASP A 282 37.52 -3.67 -52.86
CA ASP A 282 36.21 -4.23 -52.53
C ASP A 282 36.12 -4.57 -51.03
N GLU A 283 37.20 -5.10 -50.43
CA GLU A 283 37.31 -5.28 -48.97
C GLU A 283 37.16 -3.97 -48.18
N PHE A 284 37.72 -2.85 -48.67
CA PHE A 284 37.50 -1.54 -48.04
C PHE A 284 36.05 -1.07 -48.14
N TYR A 285 35.36 -1.33 -49.25
CA TYR A 285 33.95 -0.99 -49.37
C TYR A 285 33.08 -1.81 -48.41
N GLU A 286 33.34 -3.11 -48.27
CA GLU A 286 32.66 -3.97 -47.30
C GLU A 286 32.88 -3.49 -45.87
N ARG A 287 34.14 -3.19 -45.49
CA ARG A 287 34.48 -2.65 -44.16
C ARG A 287 33.80 -1.32 -43.88
N ARG A 288 33.80 -0.39 -44.84
CA ARG A 288 33.10 0.90 -44.71
C ARG A 288 31.61 0.70 -44.48
N ASP A 289 30.99 -0.20 -45.23
CA ASP A 289 29.56 -0.45 -45.12
C ASP A 289 29.20 -1.11 -43.78
N ALA A 290 30.07 -1.99 -43.27
CA ALA A 290 29.97 -2.57 -41.93
C ALA A 290 30.09 -1.50 -40.82
N LEU A 291 31.13 -0.65 -40.85
CA LEU A 291 31.27 0.49 -39.93
C LEU A 291 30.04 1.41 -39.98
N GLY A 292 29.54 1.70 -41.19
CA GLY A 292 28.33 2.50 -41.36
C GLY A 292 27.07 1.83 -40.77
N ALA A 293 26.99 0.50 -40.81
CA ALA A 293 25.90 -0.25 -40.17
C ALA A 293 26.01 -0.22 -38.65
N GLU A 294 27.21 -0.41 -38.10
CA GLU A 294 27.46 -0.36 -36.66
C GLU A 294 27.12 1.03 -36.10
N MET A 295 27.55 2.09 -36.76
CA MET A 295 27.21 3.47 -36.37
C MET A 295 25.69 3.70 -36.35
N ARG A 296 24.93 3.15 -37.31
CA ARG A 296 23.46 3.24 -37.29
C ARG A 296 22.87 2.45 -36.12
N SER A 297 23.42 1.28 -35.81
CA SER A 297 22.97 0.47 -34.67
C SER A 297 23.22 1.20 -33.35
N LEU A 298 24.42 1.74 -33.13
CA LEU A 298 24.77 2.53 -31.94
C LEU A 298 23.84 3.73 -31.77
N ASN A 299 23.53 4.47 -32.84
CA ASN A 299 22.58 5.59 -32.76
C ASN A 299 21.17 5.13 -32.39
N ALA A 300 20.69 4.01 -32.94
CA ALA A 300 19.39 3.45 -32.57
C ALA A 300 19.32 2.99 -31.10
N ASP A 301 20.43 2.48 -30.57
CA ASP A 301 20.55 2.09 -29.16
C ASP A 301 20.58 3.31 -28.24
N ILE A 302 21.26 4.40 -28.62
CA ILE A 302 21.21 5.69 -27.91
C ILE A 302 19.78 6.26 -27.90
N GLU A 303 19.08 6.21 -29.04
CA GLU A 303 17.67 6.64 -29.11
C GLU A 303 16.78 5.80 -28.18
N ARG A 304 16.99 4.48 -28.12
CA ARG A 304 16.27 3.58 -27.20
C ARG A 304 16.56 3.89 -25.74
N TYR A 305 17.81 4.22 -25.41
CA TYR A 305 18.19 4.65 -24.07
C TYR A 305 17.44 5.91 -23.65
N GLU A 306 17.37 6.92 -24.52
CA GLU A 306 16.64 8.16 -24.25
C GLU A 306 15.12 7.95 -24.11
N GLN A 307 14.55 7.02 -24.88
CA GLN A 307 13.14 6.62 -24.72
C GLN A 307 12.88 5.98 -23.35
N MET A 308 13.72 5.04 -22.92
CA MET A 308 13.60 4.43 -21.58
C MET A 308 13.80 5.47 -20.47
N ARG A 309 14.70 6.43 -20.67
CA ARG A 309 14.91 7.54 -19.74
C ARG A 309 13.68 8.43 -19.61
N ALA A 310 13.02 8.74 -20.73
CA ALA A 310 11.78 9.52 -20.74
C ALA A 310 10.65 8.77 -20.03
N GLU A 311 10.47 7.48 -20.33
CA GLU A 311 9.49 6.63 -19.66
C GLU A 311 9.72 6.55 -18.15
N LEU A 312 10.99 6.41 -17.70
CA LEU A 312 11.31 6.39 -16.28
C LEU A 312 10.96 7.72 -15.58
N LEU A 313 11.10 8.85 -16.26
CA LEU A 313 10.67 10.16 -15.74
C LEU A 313 9.14 10.23 -15.62
N GLU A 314 8.41 9.78 -16.63
CA GLU A 314 6.94 9.73 -16.62
C GLU A 314 6.43 8.84 -15.47
N LEU A 315 7.04 7.68 -15.24
CA LEU A 315 6.69 6.80 -14.11
C LEU A 315 6.96 7.47 -12.76
N SER A 316 8.08 8.21 -12.64
CA SER A 316 8.39 8.95 -11.42
C SER A 316 7.39 10.09 -11.16
N GLU A 317 6.95 10.78 -12.20
CA GLU A 317 5.93 11.83 -12.11
C GLU A 317 4.58 11.24 -11.72
N LEU A 318 4.18 10.12 -12.32
CA LEU A 318 2.95 9.40 -11.98
C LEU A 318 2.96 8.87 -10.54
N ASN A 319 4.08 8.28 -10.09
CA ASN A 319 4.21 7.84 -8.70
C ASN A 319 4.08 9.04 -7.75
N HIS A 320 4.73 10.16 -8.05
CA HIS A 320 4.61 11.37 -7.24
C HIS A 320 3.18 11.94 -7.23
N GLU A 321 2.49 11.90 -8.37
CA GLU A 321 1.09 12.33 -8.48
C GLU A 321 0.17 11.48 -7.59
N LEU A 322 0.31 10.15 -7.61
CA LEU A 322 -0.48 9.24 -6.78
C LEU A 322 -0.19 9.43 -5.29
N GLU A 323 1.08 9.56 -4.90
CA GLU A 323 1.47 9.84 -3.50
C GLU A 323 0.88 11.17 -3.01
N GLN A 324 0.82 12.20 -3.85
CA GLN A 324 0.15 13.46 -3.50
C GLN A 324 -1.36 13.30 -3.24
N GLN A 325 -2.03 12.34 -3.88
CA GLN A 325 -3.45 12.05 -3.59
C GLN A 325 -3.62 11.37 -2.23
N LEU A 326 -2.58 10.72 -1.72
CA LEU A 326 -2.56 10.10 -0.39
C LEU A 326 -2.10 11.08 0.69
N ASP A 327 -1.36 12.12 0.32
CA ASP A 327 -0.87 13.12 1.26
C ASP A 327 -1.97 14.08 1.74
N SER A 328 -2.57 13.74 2.87
CA SER A 328 -3.50 14.60 3.59
C SER A 328 -2.90 15.95 3.99
N GLY A 329 -1.57 16.13 4.02
CA GLY A 329 -0.88 17.41 4.23
C GLY A 329 -0.80 18.30 2.99
N LEU A 330 -0.91 17.73 1.78
CA LEU A 330 -0.85 18.46 0.51
C LEU A 330 -2.22 18.63 -0.16
N ALA A 331 -3.22 17.84 0.24
CA ALA A 331 -4.54 17.90 -0.36
C ALA A 331 -5.25 19.25 -0.14
N PRO A 332 -5.90 19.82 -1.18
CA PRO A 332 -6.56 21.11 -1.09
C PRO A 332 -7.74 21.10 -0.10
N PRO A 333 -8.05 22.23 0.57
CA PRO A 333 -9.21 22.30 1.45
C PRO A 333 -10.50 21.96 0.71
N ALA A 334 -11.43 21.30 1.41
CA ALA A 334 -12.79 21.09 0.91
C ALA A 334 -13.39 22.41 0.41
N PRO A 335 -14.09 22.41 -0.73
CA PRO A 335 -14.85 23.58 -1.17
C PRO A 335 -15.88 23.94 -0.10
N ALA A 336 -16.01 25.24 0.21
CA ALA A 336 -16.97 25.71 1.20
C ALA A 336 -18.38 25.24 0.82
N PRO A 337 -19.22 24.80 1.80
CA PRO A 337 -20.57 24.35 1.50
C PRO A 337 -21.32 25.47 0.78
N THR A 338 -21.78 25.18 -0.42
CA THR A 338 -22.67 26.07 -1.16
C THR A 338 -23.95 26.22 -0.35
N GLN A 339 -24.12 27.38 0.30
CA GLN A 339 -25.39 27.76 0.89
C GLN A 339 -26.40 27.92 -0.25
N GLU A 340 -27.14 26.85 -0.58
CA GLU A 340 -28.42 27.01 -1.26
C GLU A 340 -29.40 27.62 -0.25
N VAL A 341 -29.85 28.82 -0.56
CA VAL A 341 -30.89 29.59 0.15
C VAL A 341 -32.26 29.27 -0.43
#